data_AF-A0A0D2UVL0-F1
#
_entry.id   AF-A0A0D2UVL0-F1
#
_cell.length_a   1.000
_cell.length_b   1.000
_cell.length_c   1.000
_cell.angle_alpha   90.00
_cell.angle_beta   90.00
_cell.angle_gamma   90.00
#
_symmetry.space_group_name_H-M   'P 1'
#
loop_
_entity.id
_entity.type
_entity.pdbx_description
1 polymer ?
#
loop_
_entity_poly.entity_id
_entity_poly.type
_entity_poly.pdbx_seq_one_letter_code
_entity_poly.pdbx_strand_id
1 'polypeptide(L)'
;MLQGFMNLLSLCWKPFGHEKGNHGANGVLGGGGSSGGSKEGKDGLLWYRDIGKYGSGDFSMAVIQANQVLEDQSQIESGQYGTFVGIYDGHGGPETARYVCDHLFKHFRAIAAESQGVVTAETIQRAFRQTEEGFTTLVSESWSTRPNMATVGTCCLVGVIHQQTLFIANLGDSRVVLGKKVGNTGGIAALQLSTEHNANIAAIRQELKELHPNDPQIVVLKHGVWRVKGIIQLIGLSSKNQQKDADLGLMD
;
A
#
# COMPACT_ATOMS: atom_id res chain seq x y z
N MET A 1 15.71 -24.24 -24.32
CA MET A 1 15.41 -22.83 -24.70
C MET A 1 14.22 -22.21 -23.96
N LEU A 2 13.45 -22.93 -23.13
CA LEU A 2 12.34 -22.35 -22.35
C LEU A 2 12.75 -21.74 -20.99
N GLN A 3 13.92 -22.10 -20.45
CA GLN A 3 14.36 -21.66 -19.12
C GLN A 3 14.86 -20.20 -19.09
N GLY A 4 15.24 -19.64 -20.25
CA GLY A 4 15.69 -18.25 -20.38
C GLY A 4 14.57 -17.21 -20.39
N PHE A 5 13.35 -17.59 -20.77
CA PHE A 5 12.20 -16.66 -20.84
C PHE A 5 11.52 -16.45 -19.49
N MET A 6 11.64 -17.40 -18.55
CA MET A 6 11.10 -17.26 -17.20
C MET A 6 11.97 -16.38 -16.28
N ASN A 7 13.23 -16.12 -16.65
CA ASN A 7 14.13 -15.22 -15.92
C ASN A 7 14.04 -13.75 -16.37
N LEU A 8 13.38 -13.45 -17.51
CA LEU A 8 13.28 -12.09 -18.02
C LEU A 8 12.24 -11.25 -17.25
N LEU A 9 11.25 -11.91 -16.62
CA LEU A 9 10.21 -11.25 -15.82
C LEU A 9 10.62 -10.99 -14.36
N SER A 10 11.69 -11.64 -13.87
CA SER A 10 12.22 -11.41 -12.52
C SER A 10 13.27 -10.28 -12.44
N LEU A 11 13.73 -9.76 -13.58
CA LEU A 11 14.90 -8.88 -13.66
C LEU A 11 14.61 -7.38 -13.44
N CYS A 12 13.34 -6.97 -13.39
CA CYS A 12 12.96 -5.57 -13.19
C CYS A 12 12.30 -5.31 -11.83
N TRP A 13 12.35 -6.28 -10.91
CA TRP A 13 11.61 -6.21 -9.67
C TRP A 13 12.53 -6.27 -8.45
N LYS A 14 12.68 -5.13 -7.75
CA LYS A 14 13.15 -5.09 -6.36
C LYS A 14 11.94 -4.76 -5.50
N PRO A 15 11.49 -5.66 -4.61
CA PRO A 15 10.37 -5.36 -3.71
C PRO A 15 10.69 -4.24 -2.72
N PHE A 16 11.95 -3.82 -2.64
CA PHE A 16 12.43 -2.69 -1.86
C PHE A 16 13.01 -1.67 -2.85
N GLY A 17 12.25 -0.62 -3.16
CA GLY A 17 12.66 0.39 -4.14
C GLY A 17 14.04 0.98 -3.84
N HIS A 18 14.95 0.89 -4.81
CA HIS A 18 16.13 1.75 -4.88
C HIS A 18 16.63 1.82 -6.33
N GLU A 19 16.25 2.87 -7.04
CA GLU A 19 17.01 3.32 -8.21
C GLU A 19 18.34 3.89 -7.71
N LYS A 20 19.46 3.35 -8.18
CA LYS A 20 20.73 4.07 -8.17
C LYS A 20 20.79 4.85 -9.48
N GLY A 21 20.58 6.16 -9.40
CA GLY A 21 20.87 7.07 -10.50
C GLY A 21 22.32 6.94 -10.94
N ASN A 22 22.50 6.72 -12.23
CA ASN A 22 23.77 6.53 -12.91
C ASN A 22 24.51 7.87 -13.03
N HIS A 23 25.50 8.12 -12.18
CA HIS A 23 26.55 9.12 -12.42
C HIS A 23 27.92 8.46 -12.26
N GLY A 24 28.72 8.54 -13.31
CA GLY A 24 30.00 7.88 -13.43
C GLY A 24 31.14 8.57 -12.66
N ALA A 25 32.19 7.76 -12.49
CA ALA A 25 33.59 8.11 -12.25
C ALA A 25 34.01 8.68 -10.87
N ASN A 26 34.87 7.88 -10.21
CA ASN A 26 35.95 8.22 -9.27
C ASN A 26 35.63 8.96 -7.95
N GLY A 27 35.89 8.25 -6.84
CA GLY A 27 36.09 8.86 -5.52
C GLY A 27 36.23 7.82 -4.42
N VAL A 28 37.48 7.41 -4.13
CA VAL A 28 37.88 6.62 -2.97
C VAL A 28 37.94 7.52 -1.73
N LEU A 29 37.81 6.91 -0.54
CA LEU A 29 37.88 7.45 0.84
C LEU A 29 36.54 8.04 1.33
N GLY A 30 35.96 7.65 2.46
CA GLY A 30 36.46 6.96 3.65
C GLY A 30 35.84 7.67 4.85
N GLY A 31 35.05 6.96 5.66
CA GLY A 31 34.41 7.53 6.85
C GLY A 31 33.61 6.47 7.61
N GLY A 32 34.24 5.89 8.62
CA GLY A 32 33.65 4.85 9.45
C GLY A 32 32.40 5.35 10.21
N GLY A 33 31.35 4.56 10.10
CA GLY A 33 30.16 4.62 10.94
C GLY A 33 29.50 3.25 10.89
N SER A 34 29.72 2.44 11.92
CA SER A 34 29.01 1.18 12.11
C SER A 34 27.55 1.53 12.40
N SER A 35 26.69 1.65 11.38
CA SER A 35 25.24 1.71 11.57
C SER A 35 24.67 0.32 11.29
N GLY A 36 23.95 -0.22 12.28
CA GLY A 36 23.31 -1.52 12.22
C GLY A 36 22.17 -1.57 11.21
N GLY A 37 22.53 -1.62 9.92
CA GLY A 37 21.58 -1.81 8.82
C GLY A 37 20.90 -3.17 8.93
N SER A 38 19.58 -3.18 8.78
CA SER A 38 18.80 -4.41 8.60
C SER A 38 19.34 -5.19 7.40
N LYS A 39 19.50 -6.51 7.56
CA LYS A 39 19.94 -7.38 6.47
C LYS A 39 18.75 -7.66 5.55
N GLU A 40 18.88 -7.27 4.29
CA GLU A 40 17.94 -7.69 3.25
C GLU A 40 18.36 -9.05 2.70
N GLY A 41 17.40 -9.94 2.49
CA GLY A 41 17.61 -11.29 2.02
C GLY A 41 16.53 -11.76 1.08
N LYS A 42 16.86 -12.81 0.30
CA LYS A 42 15.93 -13.52 -0.56
C LYS A 42 16.21 -15.02 -0.46
N ASP A 43 15.16 -15.79 -0.21
CA ASP A 43 15.18 -17.25 -0.23
C ASP A 43 14.02 -17.77 -1.09
N GLY A 44 14.32 -18.22 -2.31
CA GLY A 44 13.29 -18.64 -3.27
C GLY A 44 12.30 -17.53 -3.60
N LEU A 45 11.04 -17.71 -3.16
CA LEU A 45 9.91 -16.78 -3.31
C LEU A 45 9.70 -15.87 -2.09
N LEU A 46 10.57 -15.97 -1.07
CA LEU A 46 10.55 -15.11 0.11
C LEU A 46 11.57 -13.99 -0.05
N TRP A 47 11.14 -12.74 0.14
CA TRP A 47 11.99 -11.58 0.36
C TRP A 47 11.77 -11.08 1.76
N TYR A 48 12.84 -10.69 2.43
CA TYR A 48 12.72 -10.19 3.79
C TYR A 48 13.77 -9.14 4.09
N ARG A 49 13.46 -8.35 5.11
CA ARG A 49 14.35 -7.42 5.76
C ARG A 49 14.32 -7.78 7.24
N ASP A 50 15.43 -8.30 7.73
CA ASP A 50 15.59 -8.67 9.14
C ASP A 50 15.39 -7.46 10.05
N ILE A 51 15.14 -7.75 11.34
CA ILE A 51 14.96 -6.72 12.35
C ILE A 51 16.12 -5.73 12.33
N GLY A 52 15.80 -4.45 12.16
CA GLY A 52 16.75 -3.35 12.16
C GLY A 52 16.18 -2.13 12.86
N LYS A 53 17.06 -1.15 13.13
CA LYS A 53 16.74 0.08 13.85
C LYS A 53 16.17 1.13 12.90
N TYR A 54 15.02 1.70 13.26
CA TYR A 54 14.35 2.79 12.56
C TYR A 54 14.03 3.92 13.55
N GLY A 55 13.58 5.08 13.04
CA GLY A 55 13.36 6.28 13.86
C GLY A 55 12.37 6.08 15.02
N SER A 56 11.43 5.13 14.88
CA SER A 56 10.36 4.88 15.86
C SER A 56 10.46 3.52 16.56
N GLY A 57 11.55 2.78 16.39
CA GLY A 57 11.73 1.46 16.99
C GLY A 57 12.46 0.46 16.09
N ASP A 58 12.34 -0.81 16.43
CA ASP A 58 12.89 -1.89 15.61
C ASP A 58 11.81 -2.44 14.68
N PHE A 59 12.19 -2.74 13.44
CA PHE A 59 11.24 -3.16 12.42
C PHE A 59 11.85 -4.27 11.54
N SER A 60 11.01 -5.22 11.14
CA SER A 60 11.31 -6.28 10.17
C SER A 60 10.13 -6.46 9.21
N MET A 61 10.40 -7.00 8.04
CA MET A 61 9.38 -7.22 7.01
C MET A 61 9.68 -8.47 6.19
N ALA A 62 8.63 -9.10 5.70
CA ALA A 62 8.72 -10.22 4.77
C ALA A 62 7.60 -10.14 3.73
N VAL A 63 7.88 -10.61 2.53
CA VAL A 63 6.94 -10.77 1.41
C VAL A 63 7.18 -12.14 0.80
N ILE A 64 6.12 -12.92 0.59
CA ILE A 64 6.20 -14.22 -0.08
C ILE A 64 5.35 -14.16 -1.35
N GLN A 65 5.96 -14.44 -2.50
CA GLN A 65 5.23 -14.46 -3.76
C GLN A 65 4.39 -15.74 -3.90
N ALA A 66 3.08 -15.56 -4.05
CA ALA A 66 2.13 -16.64 -4.35
C ALA A 66 1.75 -16.70 -5.84
N ASN A 67 1.56 -15.53 -6.47
CA ASN A 67 1.10 -15.42 -7.87
C ASN A 67 2.28 -15.48 -8.85
N GLN A 68 2.01 -15.75 -10.13
CA GLN A 68 3.05 -15.72 -11.18
C GLN A 68 3.73 -14.35 -11.29
N VAL A 69 2.96 -13.28 -11.08
CA VAL A 69 3.43 -11.92 -10.91
C VAL A 69 3.09 -11.51 -9.49
N LEU A 70 4.08 -11.05 -8.72
CA LEU A 70 3.83 -10.46 -7.41
C LEU A 70 3.12 -9.11 -7.60
N GLU A 71 1.84 -9.08 -7.23
CA GLU A 71 1.01 -7.87 -7.29
C GLU A 71 1.25 -6.99 -6.06
N ASP A 72 1.41 -7.62 -4.89
CA ASP A 72 1.67 -6.95 -3.62
C ASP A 72 2.91 -6.05 -3.64
N GLN A 73 2.73 -4.88 -3.07
CA GLN A 73 3.75 -3.88 -2.83
C GLN A 73 3.76 -3.48 -1.38
N SER A 74 4.88 -2.92 -0.95
CA SER A 74 5.05 -2.57 0.44
C SER A 74 6.27 -1.68 0.62
N GLN A 75 6.21 -0.76 1.57
CA GLN A 75 7.24 0.25 1.77
C GLN A 75 7.39 0.61 3.25
N ILE A 76 8.61 0.97 3.64
CA ILE A 76 8.91 1.51 4.96
C ILE A 76 9.89 2.65 4.79
N GLU A 77 9.48 3.83 5.24
CA GLU A 77 10.27 5.05 5.13
C GLU A 77 10.32 5.72 6.50
N SER A 78 11.52 5.94 7.04
CA SER A 78 11.71 6.67 8.29
C SER A 78 12.44 7.98 8.02
N GLY A 79 11.97 9.06 8.63
CA GLY A 79 12.61 10.37 8.52
C GLY A 79 12.02 11.39 9.48
N GLN A 80 12.20 12.67 9.16
CA GLN A 80 11.76 13.79 9.99
C GLN A 80 10.25 13.83 10.27
N TYR A 81 9.44 13.21 9.40
CA TYR A 81 7.98 13.12 9.57
C TYR A 81 7.52 11.84 10.24
N GLY A 82 8.44 11.07 10.84
CA GLY A 82 8.14 9.81 11.51
C GLY A 82 8.45 8.58 10.65
N THR A 83 7.86 7.45 11.01
CA THR A 83 7.97 6.20 10.26
C THR A 83 6.67 5.92 9.52
N PHE A 84 6.74 5.90 8.20
CA PHE A 84 5.67 5.53 7.28
C PHE A 84 5.82 4.06 6.92
N VAL A 85 4.74 3.30 7.02
CA VAL A 85 4.65 1.90 6.57
C VAL A 85 3.45 1.79 5.64
N GLY A 86 3.66 1.21 4.46
CA GLY A 86 2.60 0.96 3.48
C GLY A 86 2.55 -0.51 3.08
N ILE A 87 1.34 -1.06 2.96
CA ILE A 87 1.04 -2.39 2.45
C ILE A 87 -0.03 -2.24 1.38
N TYR A 88 0.25 -2.70 0.17
CA TYR A 88 -0.61 -2.51 -0.98
C TYR A 88 -0.84 -3.86 -1.67
N ASP A 89 -2.03 -4.44 -1.49
CA ASP A 89 -2.44 -5.71 -2.10
C ASP A 89 -3.04 -5.41 -3.49
N GLY A 90 -2.24 -5.68 -4.53
CA GLY A 90 -2.59 -5.39 -5.91
C GLY A 90 -3.49 -6.48 -6.51
N HIS A 91 -4.43 -6.08 -7.38
CA HIS A 91 -5.28 -7.04 -8.07
C HIS A 91 -5.55 -6.63 -9.52
N GLY A 92 -5.60 -7.66 -10.38
CA GLY A 92 -5.82 -7.49 -11.82
C GLY A 92 -4.57 -7.03 -12.58
N GLY A 93 -3.43 -6.95 -11.88
CA GLY A 93 -2.15 -6.41 -12.33
C GLY A 93 -1.44 -5.64 -11.21
N PRO A 94 -0.08 -5.60 -11.20
CA PRO A 94 0.70 -4.93 -10.17
C PRO A 94 0.76 -3.39 -10.34
N GLU A 95 0.22 -2.84 -11.42
CA GLU A 95 0.47 -1.46 -11.85
C GLU A 95 -0.04 -0.42 -10.85
N THR A 96 -1.23 -0.60 -10.27
CA THR A 96 -1.78 0.33 -9.28
C THR A 96 -0.97 0.30 -8.00
N ALA A 97 -0.69 -0.89 -7.48
CA ALA A 97 0.09 -1.06 -6.25
C ALA A 97 1.50 -0.46 -6.41
N ARG A 98 2.14 -0.65 -7.59
CA ARG A 98 3.43 -0.03 -7.94
C ARG A 98 3.35 1.48 -7.95
N TYR A 99 2.34 2.03 -8.62
CA TYR A 99 2.12 3.47 -8.67
C TYR A 99 1.97 4.05 -7.26
N VAL A 100 1.15 3.41 -6.40
CA VAL A 100 0.99 3.84 -5.00
C VAL A 100 2.33 3.79 -4.26
N CYS A 101 3.09 2.71 -4.41
CA CYS A 101 4.41 2.56 -3.79
C CYS A 101 5.40 3.67 -4.21
N ASP A 102 5.33 4.10 -5.47
CA ASP A 102 6.23 5.11 -6.02
C ASP A 102 5.85 6.55 -5.66
N HIS A 103 4.58 6.81 -5.33
CA HIS A 103 4.03 8.18 -5.23
C HIS A 103 3.50 8.54 -3.84
N LEU A 104 2.83 7.63 -3.13
CA LEU A 104 2.07 7.96 -1.92
C LEU A 104 2.94 8.60 -0.83
N PHE A 105 4.12 8.04 -0.57
CA PHE A 105 5.03 8.62 0.41
C PHE A 105 5.61 9.97 -0.05
N LYS A 106 5.83 10.16 -1.36
CA LYS A 106 6.31 11.44 -1.88
C LYS A 106 5.27 12.53 -1.68
N HIS A 107 3.99 12.25 -1.96
CA HIS A 107 2.89 13.17 -1.68
C HIS A 107 2.77 13.45 -0.18
N PHE A 108 2.75 12.41 0.65
CA PHE A 108 2.73 12.56 2.12
C PHE A 108 3.85 13.47 2.61
N ARG A 109 5.09 13.22 2.16
CA ARG A 109 6.26 14.00 2.55
C ARG A 109 6.17 15.45 2.11
N ALA A 110 5.69 15.72 0.90
CA ALA A 110 5.51 17.07 0.38
C ALA A 110 4.45 17.84 1.20
N ILE A 111 3.30 17.22 1.45
CA ILE A 111 2.21 17.83 2.22
C ILE A 111 2.62 18.07 3.68
N ALA A 112 3.32 17.12 4.30
CA ALA A 112 3.87 17.31 5.64
C ALA A 112 4.88 18.47 5.69
N ALA A 113 5.68 18.66 4.63
CA ALA A 113 6.60 19.79 4.52
C ALA A 113 5.88 21.13 4.41
N GLU A 114 4.81 21.22 3.62
CA GLU A 114 3.95 22.40 3.51
C GLU A 114 3.38 22.82 4.88
N SER A 115 3.01 21.83 5.70
CA SER A 115 2.48 22.01 7.06
C SER A 115 3.57 22.16 8.13
N GLN A 116 4.78 22.58 7.76
CA GLN A 116 5.92 22.79 8.68
C GLN A 116 6.26 21.56 9.54
N GLY A 117 6.02 20.36 9.00
CA GLY A 117 6.29 19.08 9.65
C GLY A 117 5.18 18.57 10.58
N VAL A 118 4.04 19.26 10.65
CA VAL A 118 2.86 18.76 11.35
C VAL A 118 2.20 17.67 10.51
N VAL A 119 2.05 16.47 11.09
CA VAL A 119 1.34 15.34 10.49
C VAL A 119 -0.02 15.19 11.15
N THR A 120 -1.09 15.25 10.34
CA THR A 120 -2.47 15.04 10.76
C THR A 120 -3.15 13.97 9.90
N ALA A 121 -4.38 13.59 10.24
CA ALA A 121 -5.21 12.75 9.38
C ALA A 121 -5.40 13.38 7.98
N GLU A 122 -5.58 14.71 7.93
CA GLU A 122 -5.72 15.45 6.67
C GLU A 122 -4.47 15.35 5.79
N THR A 123 -3.26 15.36 6.38
CA THR A 123 -2.01 15.12 5.65
C THR A 123 -2.06 13.81 4.87
N ILE A 124 -2.57 12.75 5.50
CA ILE A 124 -2.65 11.41 4.92
C ILE A 124 -3.77 11.38 3.87
N GLN A 125 -4.96 11.88 4.19
CA GLN A 125 -6.09 11.95 3.24
C GLN A 125 -5.73 12.73 1.97
N ARG A 126 -5.05 13.87 2.09
CA ARG A 126 -4.56 14.64 0.93
C ARG A 126 -3.54 13.86 0.11
N ALA A 127 -2.66 13.08 0.75
CA ALA A 127 -1.68 12.26 0.05
C ALA A 127 -2.33 11.13 -0.75
N PHE A 128 -3.34 10.46 -0.16
CA PHE A 128 -4.16 9.47 -0.86
C PHE A 128 -4.88 10.09 -2.06
N ARG A 129 -5.57 11.21 -1.86
CA ARG A 129 -6.30 11.91 -2.92
C ARG A 129 -5.40 12.28 -4.10
N GLN A 130 -4.24 12.91 -3.84
CA GLN A 130 -3.28 13.25 -4.90
C GLN A 130 -2.76 12.00 -5.64
N THR A 131 -2.52 10.91 -4.91
CA THR A 131 -2.06 9.65 -5.51
C THR A 131 -3.14 9.06 -6.42
N GLU A 132 -4.40 9.06 -5.99
CA GLU A 132 -5.55 8.58 -6.76
C GLU A 132 -5.82 9.41 -8.02
N GLU A 133 -5.80 10.74 -7.88
CA GLU A 133 -5.95 11.69 -8.99
C GLU A 133 -4.85 11.50 -10.04
N GLY A 134 -3.60 11.34 -9.58
CA GLY A 134 -2.46 11.07 -10.45
C GLY A 134 -2.60 9.75 -11.20
N PHE A 135 -2.98 8.68 -10.51
CA PHE A 135 -3.21 7.38 -11.15
C PHE A 135 -4.36 7.41 -12.15
N THR A 136 -5.46 8.09 -11.81
CA THR A 136 -6.60 8.31 -12.69
C THR A 136 -6.18 9.01 -13.98
N THR A 137 -5.36 10.05 -13.86
CA THR A 137 -4.84 10.81 -15.00
C THR A 137 -4.00 9.88 -15.89
N LEU A 138 -3.08 9.12 -15.29
CA LEU A 138 -2.26 8.13 -16.01
C LEU A 138 -3.10 7.11 -16.78
N VAL A 139 -4.17 6.58 -16.17
CA VAL A 139 -5.07 5.62 -16.84
C VAL A 139 -5.80 6.28 -18.01
N SER A 140 -6.31 7.49 -17.81
CA SER A 140 -7.05 8.24 -18.84
C SER A 140 -6.18 8.53 -20.06
N GLU A 141 -4.96 9.01 -19.83
CA GLU A 141 -3.99 9.28 -20.89
C GLU A 141 -3.53 8.00 -21.61
N SER A 142 -3.50 6.88 -20.90
CA SER A 142 -3.07 5.59 -21.45
C SER A 142 -4.18 4.77 -22.09
N TRP A 143 -5.44 5.23 -22.05
CA TRP A 143 -6.61 4.44 -22.44
C TRP A 143 -6.51 3.84 -23.86
N SER A 144 -6.02 4.62 -24.83
CA SER A 144 -5.91 4.21 -26.23
C SER A 144 -4.86 3.13 -26.48
N THR A 145 -3.85 3.02 -25.60
CA THR A 145 -2.70 2.11 -25.77
C THR A 145 -2.69 0.96 -24.76
N ARG A 146 -3.25 1.17 -23.56
CA ARG A 146 -3.26 0.22 -22.44
C ARG A 146 -4.61 0.23 -21.71
N PRO A 147 -5.73 -0.15 -22.37
CA PRO A 147 -7.06 -0.08 -21.77
C PRO A 147 -7.24 -0.99 -20.54
N ASN A 148 -6.40 -2.02 -20.40
CA ASN A 148 -6.37 -2.89 -19.22
C ASN A 148 -5.99 -2.15 -17.92
N MET A 149 -5.38 -0.96 -18.00
CA MET A 149 -5.13 -0.09 -16.85
C MET A 149 -6.44 0.33 -16.14
N ALA A 150 -7.59 0.26 -16.81
CA ALA A 150 -8.89 0.56 -16.19
C ALA A 150 -9.42 -0.58 -15.29
N THR A 151 -8.78 -1.75 -15.31
CA THR A 151 -9.23 -2.93 -14.56
C THR A 151 -8.34 -3.30 -13.39
N VAL A 152 -7.16 -2.68 -13.27
CA VAL A 152 -6.24 -2.86 -12.14
C VAL A 152 -6.67 -2.05 -10.93
N GLY A 153 -6.30 -2.51 -9.74
CA GLY A 153 -6.57 -1.83 -8.47
C GLY A 153 -5.63 -2.31 -7.38
N THR A 154 -5.71 -1.68 -6.21
CA THR A 154 -4.98 -2.11 -5.03
C THR A 154 -5.77 -1.80 -3.77
N CYS A 155 -5.76 -2.71 -2.80
CA CYS A 155 -6.00 -2.30 -1.42
C CYS A 155 -4.79 -1.49 -0.95
N CYS A 156 -5.01 -0.54 -0.06
CA CYS A 156 -3.98 0.37 0.39
C CYS A 156 -4.12 0.62 1.89
N LEU A 157 -3.18 0.07 2.65
CA LEU A 157 -3.08 0.26 4.08
C LEU A 157 -1.81 1.03 4.41
N VAL A 158 -1.96 2.11 5.17
CA VAL A 158 -0.86 2.96 5.62
C VAL A 158 -0.90 3.10 7.13
N GLY A 159 0.25 2.92 7.77
CA GLY A 159 0.51 3.29 9.15
C GLY A 159 1.59 4.39 9.22
N VAL A 160 1.33 5.46 9.97
CA VAL A 160 2.32 6.53 10.22
C VAL A 160 2.53 6.69 11.71
N ILE A 161 3.75 6.47 12.18
CA ILE A 161 4.14 6.69 13.57
C ILE A 161 4.87 8.03 13.65
N HIS A 162 4.20 9.05 14.20
CA HIS A 162 4.72 10.41 14.34
C HIS A 162 4.45 10.94 15.75
N GLN A 163 5.50 11.40 16.45
CA GLN A 163 5.40 12.00 17.80
C GLN A 163 4.47 11.21 18.77
N GLN A 164 4.73 9.91 18.93
CA GLN A 164 3.94 9.00 19.79
C GLN A 164 2.48 8.77 19.35
N THR A 165 2.08 9.30 18.20
CA THR A 165 0.78 9.07 17.58
C THR A 165 0.92 8.07 16.44
N LEU A 166 0.05 7.07 16.41
CA LEU A 166 -0.08 6.14 15.30
C LEU A 166 -1.34 6.52 14.49
N PHE A 167 -1.14 6.95 13.26
CA PHE A 167 -2.20 7.15 12.28
C PHE A 167 -2.33 5.90 11.43
N ILE A 168 -3.57 5.52 11.13
CA ILE A 168 -3.88 4.37 10.28
C ILE A 168 -4.90 4.83 9.24
N ALA A 169 -4.61 4.59 7.98
CA ALA A 169 -5.54 4.78 6.87
C ALA A 169 -5.66 3.45 6.12
N ASN A 170 -6.89 2.94 5.95
CA ASN A 170 -7.13 1.66 5.31
C ASN A 170 -8.18 1.77 4.20
N LEU A 171 -7.81 1.35 3.01
CA LEU A 171 -8.71 1.15 1.88
C LEU A 171 -8.62 -0.31 1.43
N GLY A 172 -9.59 -1.13 1.82
CA GLY A 172 -9.65 -2.54 1.44
C GLY A 172 -9.63 -3.47 2.65
N ASP A 173 -9.17 -4.69 2.46
CA ASP A 173 -9.21 -5.75 3.48
C ASP A 173 -7.84 -6.10 4.09
N SER A 174 -6.80 -5.33 3.77
CA SER A 174 -5.57 -5.30 4.56
C SER A 174 -5.85 -4.89 6.01
N ARG A 175 -5.01 -5.34 6.95
CA ARG A 175 -5.26 -5.16 8.39
C ARG A 175 -4.04 -4.73 9.20
N VAL A 176 -4.23 -3.80 10.13
CA VAL A 176 -3.27 -3.50 11.22
C VAL A 176 -3.73 -4.14 12.52
N VAL A 177 -2.80 -4.80 13.21
CA VAL A 177 -3.04 -5.41 14.53
C VAL A 177 -1.94 -4.97 15.50
N LEU A 178 -2.34 -4.43 16.65
CA LEU A 178 -1.46 -4.07 17.75
C LEU A 178 -1.34 -5.23 18.75
N GLY A 179 -0.12 -5.68 19.00
CA GLY A 179 0.19 -6.57 20.13
C GLY A 179 0.38 -5.75 21.41
N LYS A 180 -0.55 -5.83 22.36
CA LYS A 180 -0.48 -5.14 23.65
C LYS A 180 -0.17 -6.13 24.77
N LYS A 181 0.89 -5.85 25.55
CA LYS A 181 1.19 -6.63 26.75
C LYS A 181 0.05 -6.48 27.79
N VAL A 182 -0.42 -7.60 28.32
CA VAL A 182 -1.50 -7.65 29.32
C VAL A 182 -0.94 -8.05 30.68
N GLY A 183 -1.11 -7.17 31.67
CA GLY A 183 -0.67 -7.39 33.04
C GLY A 183 0.82 -7.68 33.17
N ASN A 184 1.18 -8.35 34.27
CA ASN A 184 2.58 -8.67 34.59
C ASN A 184 3.00 -10.08 34.11
N THR A 185 2.09 -10.84 33.50
CA THR A 185 2.29 -12.24 33.12
C THR A 185 3.03 -12.43 31.80
N GLY A 186 3.24 -11.35 31.03
CA GLY A 186 3.92 -11.42 29.73
C GLY A 186 3.03 -11.81 28.56
N GLY A 187 1.72 -12.03 28.77
CA GLY A 187 0.78 -12.30 27.68
C GLY A 187 0.63 -11.09 26.74
N ILE A 188 0.40 -11.35 25.45
CA ILE A 188 0.14 -10.34 24.42
C ILE A 188 -1.30 -10.50 23.92
N ALA A 189 -2.11 -9.44 24.04
CA ALA A 189 -3.41 -9.34 23.39
C ALA A 189 -3.27 -8.75 21.99
N ALA A 190 -3.95 -9.34 21.01
CA ALA A 190 -4.06 -8.80 19.66
C ALA A 190 -5.27 -7.86 19.58
N LEU A 191 -5.02 -6.61 19.21
CA LEU A 191 -6.03 -5.56 19.05
C LEU A 191 -6.03 -5.11 17.59
N GLN A 192 -7.06 -5.45 16.84
CA GLN A 192 -7.21 -4.94 15.48
C GLN A 192 -7.47 -3.44 15.52
N LEU A 193 -6.73 -2.68 14.71
CA LEU A 193 -6.80 -1.22 14.69
C LEU A 193 -7.44 -0.64 13.41
N SER A 194 -7.72 -1.47 12.41
CA SER A 194 -8.36 -1.06 11.16
C SER A 194 -9.68 -1.79 10.92
N THR A 195 -10.63 -1.13 10.28
CA THR A 195 -11.85 -1.75 9.72
C THR A 195 -11.57 -2.19 8.29
N GLU A 196 -12.12 -3.34 7.89
CA GLU A 196 -11.98 -3.84 6.51
C GLU A 196 -13.12 -3.36 5.63
N HIS A 197 -12.79 -2.98 4.39
CA HIS A 197 -13.73 -2.51 3.37
C HIS A 197 -13.92 -3.58 2.30
N ASN A 198 -14.69 -4.62 2.66
CA ASN A 198 -14.99 -5.77 1.83
C ASN A 198 -16.52 -5.97 1.71
N ALA A 199 -17.03 -6.16 0.49
CA ALA A 199 -18.45 -6.36 0.18
C ALA A 199 -19.06 -7.63 0.82
N ASN A 200 -18.24 -8.55 1.34
CA ASN A 200 -18.74 -9.67 2.13
C ASN A 200 -19.19 -9.24 3.55
N ILE A 201 -18.82 -8.05 4.00
CA ILE A 201 -19.26 -7.47 5.27
C ILE A 201 -20.62 -6.77 5.05
N ALA A 202 -21.61 -7.13 5.87
CA ALA A 202 -22.98 -6.64 5.69
C ALA A 202 -23.11 -5.11 5.84
N ALA A 203 -22.39 -4.52 6.79
CA ALA A 203 -22.37 -3.07 7.01
C ALA A 203 -21.85 -2.33 5.77
N ILE A 204 -20.72 -2.78 5.20
CA ILE A 204 -20.15 -2.22 3.97
C ILE A 204 -21.13 -2.33 2.79
N ARG A 205 -21.87 -3.44 2.68
CA ARG A 205 -22.91 -3.55 1.64
C ARG A 205 -24.04 -2.55 1.82
N GLN A 206 -24.42 -2.27 3.06
CA GLN A 206 -25.49 -1.32 3.36
C GLN A 206 -25.03 0.10 3.03
N GLU A 207 -23.85 0.47 3.50
CA GLU A 207 -23.23 1.76 3.21
C GLU A 207 -23.07 2.01 1.70
N LEU A 208 -22.56 1.04 0.95
CA LEU A 208 -22.46 1.14 -0.52
C LEU A 208 -23.81 1.42 -1.19
N LYS A 209 -24.90 0.82 -0.69
CA LYS A 209 -26.25 1.06 -1.22
C LYS A 209 -26.78 2.44 -0.84
N GLU A 210 -26.47 2.92 0.36
CA GLU A 210 -26.89 4.24 0.85
C GLU A 210 -26.17 5.37 0.10
N LEU A 211 -24.87 5.20 -0.19
CA LEU A 211 -24.10 6.14 -1.00
C LEU A 211 -24.50 6.13 -2.49
N HIS A 212 -25.05 5.02 -2.99
CA HIS A 212 -25.41 4.85 -4.40
C HIS A 212 -26.89 4.46 -4.58
N PRO A 213 -27.84 5.30 -4.14
CA PRO A 213 -29.27 4.95 -4.11
C PRO A 213 -29.88 4.71 -5.51
N ASN A 214 -29.25 5.27 -6.55
CA ASN A 214 -29.70 5.16 -7.94
C ASN A 214 -29.03 4.02 -8.70
N ASP A 215 -28.23 3.19 -8.02
CA ASP A 215 -27.44 2.14 -8.64
C ASP A 215 -27.76 0.77 -8.02
N PRO A 216 -28.83 0.10 -8.49
CA PRO A 216 -29.25 -1.18 -7.93
C PRO A 216 -28.22 -2.30 -8.15
N GLN A 217 -27.20 -2.07 -8.99
CA GLN A 217 -26.13 -3.01 -9.26
C GLN A 217 -24.84 -2.68 -8.51
N ILE A 218 -24.85 -1.72 -7.57
CA ILE A 218 -23.64 -1.36 -6.81
C ILE A 218 -23.05 -2.56 -6.08
N VAL A 219 -23.88 -3.44 -5.52
CA VAL A 219 -23.43 -4.67 -4.84
C VAL A 219 -24.25 -5.86 -5.32
N VAL A 220 -23.58 -6.87 -5.88
CA VAL A 220 -24.21 -8.04 -6.50
C VAL A 220 -23.61 -9.34 -5.95
N LEU A 221 -24.45 -10.32 -5.63
CA LEU A 221 -24.01 -11.67 -5.30
C LEU A 221 -23.73 -12.44 -6.59
N LYS A 222 -22.48 -12.82 -6.83
CA LYS A 222 -22.07 -13.54 -8.05
C LYS A 222 -21.15 -14.70 -7.68
N HIS A 223 -21.52 -15.90 -8.13
CA HIS A 223 -20.82 -17.15 -7.82
C HIS A 223 -20.62 -17.37 -6.30
N GLY A 224 -21.66 -17.08 -5.50
CA GLY A 224 -21.63 -17.28 -4.05
C GLY A 224 -20.87 -16.23 -3.25
N VAL A 225 -20.35 -15.18 -3.88
CA VAL A 225 -19.62 -14.11 -3.18
C VAL A 225 -20.13 -12.72 -3.57
N TRP A 226 -20.19 -11.81 -2.60
CA TRP A 226 -20.63 -10.44 -2.83
C TRP A 226 -19.53 -9.64 -3.52
N ARG A 227 -19.91 -8.90 -4.56
CA ARG A 227 -18.99 -8.11 -5.37
C ARG A 227 -19.55 -6.73 -5.63
N VAL A 228 -18.70 -5.71 -5.54
CA VAL A 228 -19.00 -4.37 -6.02
C VAL A 228 -19.08 -4.42 -7.54
N LYS A 229 -20.22 -3.97 -8.10
CA LYS A 229 -20.55 -4.01 -9.53
C LYS A 229 -20.43 -5.39 -10.18
N GLY A 230 -20.43 -6.47 -9.39
CA GLY A 230 -20.21 -7.82 -9.88
C GLY A 230 -18.76 -8.15 -10.30
N ILE A 231 -17.79 -7.29 -9.99
CA ILE A 231 -16.39 -7.41 -10.43
C ILE A 231 -15.49 -7.82 -9.26
N ILE A 232 -15.31 -6.95 -8.27
CA ILE A 232 -14.35 -7.12 -7.17
C ILE A 232 -15.07 -7.21 -5.83
N GLN A 233 -14.42 -7.77 -4.81
CA GLN A 233 -14.98 -7.84 -3.45
C GLN A 233 -14.61 -6.62 -2.60
N LEU A 234 -13.63 -5.84 -3.05
CA LEU A 234 -12.91 -4.86 -2.24
C LEU A 234 -13.24 -3.44 -2.69
N ILE A 235 -13.12 -2.52 -1.75
CA ILE A 235 -13.16 -1.07 -1.99
C ILE A 235 -11.73 -0.58 -1.76
N GLY A 236 -11.15 0.14 -2.71
CA GLY A 236 -9.70 0.33 -2.80
C GLY A 236 -9.33 1.25 -3.95
N LEU A 237 -8.10 1.77 -3.94
CA LEU A 237 -7.62 2.65 -5.00
C LEU A 237 -7.73 1.96 -6.36
N SER A 238 -8.55 2.52 -7.24
CA SER A 238 -8.82 1.98 -8.57
C SER A 238 -9.03 3.09 -9.59
N SER A 239 -8.73 2.80 -10.84
CA SER A 239 -9.01 3.68 -11.97
C SER A 239 -10.48 3.72 -12.38
N LYS A 240 -11.33 2.88 -11.79
CA LYS A 240 -12.76 2.80 -12.12
C LYS A 240 -13.51 4.00 -11.53
N ASN A 241 -13.91 4.94 -12.40
CA ASN A 241 -14.69 6.13 -12.03
C ASN A 241 -15.95 5.87 -11.19
N GLN A 242 -16.53 4.67 -11.23
CA GLN A 242 -17.75 4.32 -10.46
C GLN A 242 -17.49 3.79 -9.05
N GLN A 243 -16.24 3.49 -8.69
CA GLN A 243 -15.84 3.07 -7.34
C GLN A 243 -15.43 4.28 -6.47
N LYS A 244 -15.06 5.39 -7.12
CA LYS A 244 -14.50 6.62 -6.51
C LYS A 244 -15.41 7.28 -5.48
N ASP A 245 -16.71 7.30 -5.74
CA ASP A 245 -17.69 7.90 -4.82
C ASP A 245 -17.84 7.06 -3.53
N ALA A 246 -17.49 5.77 -3.57
CA ALA A 246 -17.40 4.92 -2.38
C ALA A 246 -16.05 5.06 -1.64
N ASP A 247 -14.93 5.16 -2.38
CA ASP A 247 -13.58 5.14 -1.81
C ASP A 247 -13.28 6.37 -0.93
N LEU A 248 -13.80 7.56 -1.28
CA LEU A 248 -13.58 8.79 -0.52
C LEU A 248 -14.47 8.94 0.73
N GLY A 249 -15.64 8.30 0.76
CA GLY A 249 -16.55 8.32 1.91
C GLY A 249 -16.14 7.38 3.04
N LEU A 250 -15.24 6.42 2.76
CA LEU A 250 -14.76 5.41 3.71
C LEU A 250 -13.45 5.80 4.43
N MET A 251 -12.92 7.00 4.18
CA MET A 251 -11.69 7.50 4.83
C MET A 251 -11.96 8.31 6.12
N ASP A 252 -13.19 8.29 6.62
CA ASP A 252 -13.63 9.02 7.83
C ASP A 252 -13.23 8.34 9.15
#